data_AF-K1UMA2-F1
#
_entry.id   AF-K1UMA2-F1
#
_cell.length_a   1.000
_cell.length_b   1.000
_cell.length_c   1.000
_cell.angle_alpha   90.00
_cell.angle_beta   90.00
_cell.angle_gamma   90.00
#
_symmetry.space_group_name_H-M   'P 1'
#
loop_
_entity.id
_entity.type
_entity.pdbx_description
1 polymer ?
#
loop_
_entity_poly.entity_id
_entity_poly.type
_entity_poly.pdbx_seq_one_letter_code
_entity_poly.pdbx_strand_id
1 'polypeptide(L)' 'EVLQLEHTLTVEDENYEFPPLNLLSEGTSKGLKGGKRALADTASKLQKTLYSFGVSAKVENVSVGPAITRYELNLQKEFV' A
#
# COMPACT_ATOMS: atom_id res chain seq x y z
N GLU A 1 -7.92 -44.44 -13.15
CA GLU A 1 -7.81 -44.29 -11.69
C GLU A 1 -7.89 -42.80 -11.39
N VAL A 2 -8.95 -42.37 -10.72
CA VAL A 2 -9.27 -40.96 -10.46
C VAL A 2 -9.09 -40.73 -8.97
N LEU A 3 -8.15 -39.87 -8.59
CA LEU A 3 -7.90 -39.50 -7.19
C LEU A 3 -9.10 -38.67 -6.69
N GLN A 4 -9.89 -39.25 -5.78
CA GLN A 4 -10.93 -38.52 -5.06
C GLN A 4 -10.27 -37.63 -3.99
N LEU A 5 -10.55 -36.32 -4.03
CA LEU A 5 -10.08 -35.36 -3.03
C LEU A 5 -10.97 -35.44 -1.78
N GLU A 6 -10.46 -36.08 -0.72
CA GLU A 6 -11.15 -36.33 0.56
C GLU A 6 -11.11 -35.14 1.54
N HIS A 7 -11.33 -33.90 1.08
CA HIS A 7 -11.17 -32.72 1.95
C HIS A 7 -12.34 -31.71 1.91
N THR A 8 -13.58 -32.19 1.79
CA THR A 8 -14.78 -31.32 1.86
C THR A 8 -15.81 -31.77 2.89
N LEU A 9 -15.41 -32.49 3.94
CA LEU A 9 -16.27 -32.74 5.10
C LEU A 9 -15.75 -31.89 6.26
N THR A 10 -16.23 -30.65 6.36
CA THR A 10 -16.11 -29.89 7.60
C THR A 10 -17.08 -30.49 8.60
N VAL A 11 -16.62 -31.47 9.37
CA VAL A 11 -17.29 -31.86 10.61
C VAL A 11 -17.18 -30.65 11.53
N GLU A 12 -18.28 -29.93 11.73
CA GLU A 12 -18.35 -28.88 12.72
C GLU A 12 -18.10 -29.54 14.08
N ASP A 13 -16.97 -29.21 14.72
CA ASP A 13 -16.70 -29.65 16.09
C ASP A 13 -17.72 -28.95 16.99
N GLU A 14 -18.66 -29.71 17.55
CA GLU A 14 -19.72 -29.20 18.43
C GLU A 14 -19.16 -28.49 19.69
N ASN A 15 -17.87 -28.67 19.99
CA ASN A 15 -17.19 -28.06 21.14
C ASN A 15 -16.23 -26.92 20.76
N TYR A 16 -16.27 -26.43 19.51
CA TYR A 16 -15.43 -25.31 19.11
C TYR A 16 -15.91 -23.99 19.75
N GLU A 17 -15.05 -23.39 20.57
CA GLU A 17 -15.26 -22.04 21.10
C GLU A 17 -14.47 -21.01 20.28
N PHE A 18 -15.12 -19.92 19.88
CA PHE A 18 -14.44 -18.86 19.12
C PHE A 18 -13.40 -18.16 20.01
N PRO A 19 -12.14 -18.02 19.56
CA PRO A 19 -11.10 -17.40 20.36
C PRO A 19 -11.42 -15.92 20.63
N PRO A 20 -11.26 -15.44 21.87
CA PRO A 20 -11.52 -14.05 22.18
C PRO A 20 -10.45 -13.13 21.56
N LEU A 21 -10.87 -11.92 21.15
CA LEU A 21 -9.99 -10.94 20.49
C LEU A 21 -8.86 -10.40 21.38
N ASN A 22 -8.99 -10.55 22.71
CA ASN A 22 -7.98 -10.12 23.68
C ASN A 22 -6.70 -10.98 23.65
N LEU A 23 -6.69 -12.08 22.88
CA LEU A 23 -5.46 -12.82 22.56
C LEU A 23 -4.55 -12.02 21.61
N LEU A 24 -5.08 -11.03 20.91
CA LEU A 24 -4.30 -10.14 20.05
C LEU A 24 -3.66 -9.03 20.87
N SER A 25 -2.42 -8.68 20.54
CA SER A 25 -1.76 -7.48 21.08
C SER A 25 -2.30 -6.22 20.42
N GLU A 26 -2.38 -5.12 21.19
CA GLU A 26 -2.78 -3.82 20.63
C GLU A 26 -1.78 -3.32 19.58
N GLY A 27 -2.30 -2.64 18.56
CA GLY A 27 -1.47 -2.00 17.55
C GLY A 27 -0.69 -0.82 18.13
N THR A 28 0.61 -0.73 17.83
CA THR A 28 1.40 0.46 18.18
C THR A 28 0.99 1.65 17.32
N SER A 29 0.62 2.77 17.93
CA SER A 29 0.36 4.02 17.20
C SER A 29 1.68 4.61 16.69
N LYS A 30 2.06 4.29 15.46
CA LYS A 30 3.07 5.06 14.74
C LYS A 30 2.34 6.17 14.01
N GLY A 31 2.56 7.42 14.42
CA GLY A 31 2.01 8.58 13.72
C GLY A 31 2.37 8.56 12.24
N LEU A 32 1.48 9.07 11.40
CA LEU A 32 1.71 9.21 9.96
C LEU A 32 3.01 10.01 9.74
N LYS A 33 3.99 9.39 9.11
CA LYS A 33 5.24 10.04 8.72
C LYS A 33 5.00 10.83 7.44
N GLY A 34 5.37 12.11 7.41
CA GLY A 34 5.32 12.93 6.20
C GLY A 34 4.59 14.26 6.39
N GLY A 35 5.25 15.22 7.03
CA GLY A 35 4.76 16.60 7.05
C GLY A 35 4.70 17.20 5.64
N LYS A 36 3.83 18.20 5.43
CA LYS A 36 3.61 18.85 4.11
C LYS A 36 4.91 19.23 3.39
N ARG A 37 5.91 19.72 4.14
CA ARG A 37 7.22 20.08 3.61
C ARG A 37 8.00 18.88 3.06
N ALA A 38 8.12 17.80 3.85
CA ALA A 38 8.81 16.59 3.41
C ALA A 38 8.15 15.95 2.17
N LEU A 39 6.81 16.02 2.08
CA LEU A 39 6.07 15.56 0.90
C LEU A 39 6.37 16.40 -0.34
N ALA A 40 6.42 17.73 -0.21
CA ALA A 40 6.74 18.65 -1.30
C ALA A 40 8.21 18.51 -1.76
N ASP A 41 9.15 18.35 -0.82
CA ASP A 41 10.56 18.12 -1.12
C ASP A 41 10.75 16.80 -1.91
N THR A 42 10.05 15.74 -1.49
CA THR A 42 10.06 14.44 -2.17
C THR A 42 9.42 14.53 -3.55
N ALA A 43 8.29 15.25 -3.70
CA ALA A 43 7.66 15.49 -5.01
C ALA A 43 8.62 16.21 -5.97
N SER A 44 9.30 17.25 -5.50
CA SER A 44 10.29 17.99 -6.30
C SER A 44 11.46 17.09 -6.71
N LYS A 45 11.96 16.26 -5.78
CA LYS A 45 13.04 15.30 -6.07
C LYS A 45 12.61 14.27 -7.11
N LEU A 46 11.40 13.74 -7.00
CA LEU A 46 10.83 12.77 -7.95
C LEU A 46 10.77 13.36 -9.36
N GLN A 47 10.18 14.55 -9.52
CA GLN A 47 10.08 15.22 -10.82
C GLN A 47 11.45 15.52 -11.44
N LYS A 48 12.40 16.06 -10.66
CA LYS A 48 13.78 16.31 -11.14
C LYS A 48 14.47 15.02 -11.58
N THR A 49 14.28 13.94 -10.84
CA THR A 49 14.86 12.63 -11.17
C THR A 49 14.30 12.12 -12.49
N LEU A 50 12.96 12.12 -12.67
CA LEU A 50 12.33 11.71 -13.92
C LEU A 50 12.81 12.55 -15.12
N TYR A 51 12.92 13.87 -14.93
CA TYR A 51 13.44 14.75 -15.97
C TYR A 51 14.87 14.40 -16.39
N SER A 52 15.74 14.00 -15.45
CA SER A 52 17.11 13.55 -15.77
C SER A 52 17.16 12.27 -16.61
N PHE A 53 16.07 11.49 -16.66
CA PHE A 53 15.89 10.34 -17.55
C PHE A 53 15.12 10.68 -18.84
N GLY A 54 14.90 11.96 -19.13
CA GLY A 54 14.15 12.42 -20.30
C GLY A 54 12.63 12.28 -20.16
N VAL A 55 12.11 12.11 -18.93
CA VAL A 55 10.68 12.00 -18.66
C VAL A 55 10.16 13.28 -18.01
N SER A 56 9.44 14.09 -18.78
CA SER A 56 8.76 15.29 -18.29
C SER A 56 7.44 14.89 -17.59
N ALA A 57 7.37 15.07 -16.27
CA ALA A 57 6.23 14.69 -15.45
C ALA A 57 5.95 15.69 -14.32
N LYS A 58 4.67 15.83 -13.94
CA LYS A 58 4.21 16.70 -12.86
C LYS A 58 3.42 15.90 -11.83
N VAL A 59 3.67 16.12 -10.53
CA VAL A 59 2.86 15.55 -9.46
C VAL A 59 1.51 16.27 -9.39
N GLU A 60 0.42 15.51 -9.47
CA GLU A 60 -0.95 16.02 -9.37
C GLU A 60 -1.55 15.75 -8.00
N ASN A 61 -1.22 14.62 -7.38
CA ASN A 61 -1.78 14.24 -6.10
C ASN A 61 -0.80 13.43 -5.25
N VAL A 62 -0.97 13.49 -3.93
CA VAL A 62 -0.16 12.78 -2.94
C VAL A 62 -1.07 12.13 -1.91
N SER A 63 -0.94 10.83 -1.74
CA SER A 63 -1.67 10.05 -0.73
C SER A 63 -0.70 9.35 0.22
N VAL A 64 -0.73 9.71 1.50
CA VAL A 64 0.11 9.12 2.54
C VAL A 64 -0.58 7.91 3.15
N GLY A 65 0.02 6.74 3.03
CA GLY A 65 -0.40 5.51 3.70
C GLY A 65 0.50 5.15 4.88
N PRO A 66 0.18 4.06 5.62
CA PRO A 66 0.96 3.64 6.78
C PRO A 66 2.42 3.24 6.46
N ALA A 67 2.61 2.58 5.31
CA ALA A 67 3.92 2.07 4.88
C ALA A 67 4.53 2.86 3.71
N ILE A 68 3.69 3.36 2.80
CA ILE A 68 4.13 4.02 1.56
C ILE A 68 3.35 5.31 1.33
N THR A 69 3.96 6.22 0.57
CA THR A 69 3.28 7.41 0.04
C THR A 69 3.17 7.26 -1.48
N ARG A 70 1.96 7.43 -2.01
CA ARG A 70 1.69 7.39 -3.44
C ARG A 70 1.74 8.80 -4.02
N TYR A 71 2.54 8.98 -5.07
CA TYR A 71 2.61 10.19 -5.87
C TYR A 71 1.98 9.91 -7.23
N GLU A 72 0.88 10.59 -7.53
CA GLU A 72 0.18 10.46 -8.80
C GLU A 72 0.76 11.50 -9.77
N LEU A 73 1.23 11.03 -10.92
CA LEU A 73 1.96 11.82 -11.90
C LEU A 73 1.15 11.97 -13.18
N ASN A 74 1.18 13.17 -13.77
CA ASN A 74 0.75 13.41 -15.13
C ASN A 74 2.00 13.57 -16.03
N LEU A 75 2.07 12.79 -17.09
CA LEU A 75 3.15 12.89 -18.07
C LEU A 75 2.85 14.04 -19.04
N GLN A 76 3.81 14.95 -19.16
CA GLN A 76 3.71 16.03 -20.12
C GLN A 76 4.02 15.46 -21.50
N LYS A 77 3.04 15.51 -22.41
CA LYS A 77 3.29 15.18 -23.81
C LYS A 77 4.11 16.29 -24.44
N GLU A 78 5.37 16.02 -24.72
CA GLU A 78 6.11 16.79 -25.74
C GLU A 78 5.59 16.32 -27.10
N PHE A 79 4.85 17.19 -27.79
CA PHE A 79 4.57 17.05 -29.21
C PHE A 79 5.90 17.27 -29.93
N VAL A 80 6.55 16.18 -30.34
CA VAL A 80 7.64 16.21 -31.33
C VAL A 80 7.04 16.29 -32.71
#